data_AF-A0A8I1Q8G6-F1
#
_entry.id   AF-A0A8I1Q8G6-F1
#
_cell.length_a   1.000
_cell.length_b   1.000
_cell.length_c   1.000
_cell.angle_alpha   90.00
_cell.angle_beta   90.00
_cell.angle_gamma   90.00
#
_symmetry.space_group_name_H-M   'P 1'
#
loop_
_entity.id
_entity.type
_entity.pdbx_description
1 polymer ?
#
loop_
_entity_poly.entity_id
_entity_poly.type
_entity_poly.pdbx_seq_one_letter_code
_entity_poly.pdbx_strand_id
1 'polypeptide(L)'
;MSNSRYIMFGSLWVLSLLVHGAPSDYPSKVFRNFWHPLYNGERLDFCAINGKNCGKEIADRYCQLLGYKYSNQYTIAYNIGLTHYLESRAKCTGWQCNGFMNISCVNLITHKPPQAYYYREQKFVAPRVNHYRVDWCYKKGNDCGESAAHSFCSRMGFMRAKNFTQENKVGATKALGDEALCFGPQCSAFKYIVCYR
;
A
#
# COMPACT_ATOMS: atom_id res chain seq x y z
N MET A 1 17.24 52.58 -72.23
CA MET A 1 15.92 52.01 -72.59
C MET A 1 15.83 50.60 -72.02
N SER A 2 14.76 50.30 -71.27
CA SER A 2 14.35 48.97 -70.77
C SER A 2 15.30 48.32 -69.72
N ASN A 3 14.88 47.73 -68.59
CA ASN A 3 13.56 47.26 -68.18
C ASN A 3 13.43 47.15 -66.65
N SER A 4 12.20 47.30 -66.18
CA SER A 4 11.76 47.19 -64.79
C SER A 4 11.72 45.72 -64.33
N ARG A 5 12.18 45.42 -63.11
CA ARG A 5 11.90 44.15 -62.41
C ARG A 5 11.28 44.46 -61.05
N TYR A 6 9.95 44.37 -61.00
CA TYR A 6 9.18 44.34 -59.76
C TYR A 6 9.37 42.98 -59.09
N ILE A 7 9.90 42.97 -57.86
CA ILE A 7 9.96 41.79 -57.00
C ILE A 7 8.80 41.90 -56.00
N MET A 8 7.77 41.08 -56.22
CA MET A 8 6.66 40.82 -55.30
C MET A 8 7.19 40.15 -54.02
N PHE A 9 7.13 40.85 -52.89
CA PHE A 9 7.31 40.24 -51.57
C PHE A 9 5.99 39.62 -51.12
N GLY A 10 5.83 38.31 -51.35
CA GLY A 10 4.75 37.52 -50.77
C GLY A 10 5.03 37.21 -49.30
N SER A 11 4.30 37.83 -48.39
CA SER A 11 4.32 37.52 -46.96
C SER A 11 3.45 36.29 -46.68
N LEU A 12 4.07 35.09 -46.68
CA LEU A 12 3.43 33.88 -46.17
C LEU A 12 3.33 33.96 -44.64
N TRP A 13 2.12 34.26 -44.16
CA TRP A 13 1.74 34.06 -42.76
C TRP A 13 1.63 32.56 -42.47
N VAL A 14 2.64 32.00 -41.80
CA VAL A 14 2.59 30.63 -41.28
C VAL A 14 1.75 30.65 -40.00
N LEU A 15 0.49 30.24 -40.08
CA LEU A 15 -0.32 29.90 -38.90
C LEU A 15 0.26 28.65 -38.25
N SER A 16 1.08 28.84 -37.21
CA SER A 16 1.50 27.76 -36.32
C SER A 16 0.32 27.27 -35.49
N LEU A 17 -0.31 26.18 -35.91
CA LEU A 17 -1.26 25.42 -35.09
C LEU A 17 -0.48 24.72 -33.97
N LEU A 18 -0.48 25.34 -32.78
CA LEU A 18 -0.03 24.68 -31.55
C LEU A 18 -1.08 23.65 -31.13
N VAL A 19 -0.87 22.40 -31.58
CA VAL A 19 -1.60 21.23 -31.09
C VAL A 19 -1.20 21.00 -29.63
N HIS A 20 -2.01 21.52 -28.70
CA HIS A 20 -1.89 21.18 -27.28
C HIS A 20 -2.50 19.80 -27.07
N GLY A 21 -1.66 18.77 -27.06
CA GLY A 21 -2.09 17.42 -26.68
C GLY A 21 -2.61 17.43 -25.25
N ALA A 22 -3.88 17.06 -25.06
CA ALA A 22 -4.45 16.86 -23.73
C ALA A 22 -3.69 15.72 -23.01
N PRO A 23 -3.32 15.87 -21.73
CA PRO A 23 -2.68 14.79 -20.99
C PRO A 23 -3.63 13.60 -20.89
N SER A 24 -3.24 12.48 -21.48
CA SER A 24 -4.06 11.27 -21.49
C SER A 24 -4.00 10.61 -20.12
N ASP A 25 -5.12 10.60 -19.39
CA ASP A 25 -5.23 10.07 -18.03
C ASP A 25 -5.38 8.53 -18.01
N TYR A 26 -4.65 7.84 -18.88
CA TYR A 26 -4.70 6.38 -18.94
C TYR A 26 -3.82 5.78 -17.85
N PRO A 27 -4.34 4.81 -17.06
CA PRO A 27 -3.53 4.11 -16.07
C PRO A 27 -2.41 3.36 -16.78
N SER A 28 -1.17 3.64 -16.38
CA SER A 28 0.01 2.93 -16.87
C SER A 28 0.08 1.56 -16.18
N LYS A 29 0.36 0.51 -16.96
CA LYS A 29 0.57 -0.84 -16.44
C LYS A 29 2.02 -0.97 -16.02
N VAL A 30 2.24 -1.35 -14.76
CA VAL A 30 3.56 -1.72 -14.24
C VAL A 30 3.55 -3.19 -13.88
N PHE A 31 4.66 -3.87 -14.17
CA PHE A 31 4.81 -5.30 -14.00
C PHE A 31 5.86 -5.61 -12.94
N ARG A 32 5.62 -6.63 -12.13
CA ARG A 32 6.63 -7.20 -11.23
C ARG A 32 6.67 -8.71 -11.36
N ASN A 33 7.86 -9.25 -11.57
CA ASN A 33 8.09 -10.69 -11.70
C ASN A 33 8.50 -11.29 -10.35
N PHE A 34 7.90 -12.43 -10.03
CA PHE A 34 8.19 -13.23 -8.85
C PHE A 34 8.73 -14.58 -9.30
N TRP A 35 10.03 -14.77 -9.15
CA TRP A 35 10.70 -16.03 -9.43
C TRP A 35 10.57 -16.96 -8.23
N HIS A 36 10.28 -18.22 -8.54
CA HIS A 36 9.99 -19.27 -7.58
C HIS A 36 9.02 -18.83 -6.45
N PRO A 37 7.78 -18.36 -6.79
CA PRO A 37 6.86 -17.80 -5.82
C PRO A 37 6.68 -18.67 -4.56
N LEU A 38 6.70 -18.01 -3.41
CA LEU A 38 6.54 -18.64 -2.10
C LEU A 38 5.25 -18.16 -1.45
N TYR A 39 4.56 -19.07 -0.77
CA TYR A 39 3.44 -18.76 0.10
C TYR A 39 3.72 -19.36 1.48
N ASN A 40 3.67 -18.53 2.53
CA ASN A 40 4.07 -18.90 3.88
C ASN A 40 5.46 -19.56 3.98
N GLY A 41 6.40 -19.13 3.13
CA GLY A 41 7.78 -19.63 3.11
C GLY A 41 7.99 -20.90 2.28
N GLU A 42 6.95 -21.49 1.69
CA GLU A 42 7.03 -22.72 0.89
C GLU A 42 6.66 -22.48 -0.57
N ARG A 43 7.09 -23.36 -1.49
CA ARG A 43 6.82 -23.24 -2.93
C ARG A 43 5.31 -23.23 -3.17
N LEU A 44 4.80 -22.18 -3.81
CA LEU A 44 3.39 -22.09 -4.17
C LEU A 44 3.01 -23.19 -5.16
N ASP A 45 1.96 -23.95 -4.85
CA ASP A 45 1.39 -24.96 -5.74
C ASP A 45 0.73 -24.31 -6.97
N PHE A 46 0.86 -24.97 -8.12
CA PHE A 46 0.30 -24.51 -9.38
C PHE A 46 -1.24 -24.58 -9.42
N CYS A 47 -1.83 -25.48 -8.64
CA CYS A 47 -3.25 -25.75 -8.59
C CYS A 47 -3.86 -25.44 -7.22
N ALA A 48 -5.19 -25.34 -7.17
CA ALA A 48 -5.95 -25.44 -5.94
C ALA A 48 -5.93 -26.88 -5.41
N ILE A 49 -6.28 -27.05 -4.13
CA ILE A 49 -6.30 -28.36 -3.45
C ILE A 49 -7.15 -29.43 -4.16
N ASN A 50 -8.18 -29.02 -4.92
CA ASN A 50 -9.05 -29.92 -5.66
C ASN A 50 -8.52 -30.29 -7.06
N GLY A 51 -7.38 -29.73 -7.48
CA GLY A 51 -6.77 -29.94 -8.79
C GLY A 51 -7.54 -29.38 -9.98
N LYS A 52 -8.68 -28.71 -9.78
CA LYS A 52 -9.54 -28.22 -10.87
C LYS A 52 -9.15 -26.82 -11.35
N ASN A 53 -8.76 -25.97 -10.40
CA ASN A 53 -8.41 -24.58 -10.69
C ASN A 53 -6.90 -24.45 -10.63
N CYS A 54 -6.26 -24.19 -11.77
CA CYS A 54 -4.81 -24.17 -11.89
C CYS A 54 -4.30 -22.97 -12.67
N GLY A 55 -3.03 -22.63 -12.48
CA GLY A 55 -2.37 -21.59 -13.25
C GLY A 55 -2.94 -20.20 -12.96
N LYS A 56 -3.66 -19.63 -13.93
CA LYS A 56 -4.04 -18.21 -13.91
C LYS A 56 -4.82 -17.80 -12.65
N GLU A 57 -5.78 -18.62 -12.23
CA GLU A 57 -6.61 -18.29 -11.07
C GLU A 57 -5.78 -18.20 -9.78
N ILE A 58 -4.87 -19.16 -9.58
CA ILE A 58 -3.95 -19.17 -8.44
C ILE A 58 -2.95 -18.02 -8.55
N ALA A 59 -2.43 -17.74 -9.75
CA ALA A 59 -1.50 -16.65 -9.99
C ALA A 59 -2.15 -15.27 -9.75
N ASP A 60 -3.39 -15.08 -10.18
CA ASP A 60 -4.17 -13.86 -9.92
C ASP A 60 -4.41 -13.67 -8.42
N ARG A 61 -4.81 -14.73 -7.72
CA ARG A 61 -5.04 -14.68 -6.28
C ARG A 61 -3.76 -14.39 -5.51
N TYR A 62 -2.64 -15.02 -5.89
CA TYR A 62 -1.33 -14.73 -5.33
C TYR A 62 -0.94 -13.25 -5.53
N CYS A 63 -1.11 -12.71 -6.73
CA CYS A 63 -0.86 -11.28 -7.00
C CYS A 63 -1.75 -10.37 -6.14
N GLN A 64 -3.03 -10.72 -5.97
CA GLN A 64 -3.98 -9.95 -5.15
C GLN A 64 -3.59 -9.94 -3.66
N LEU A 65 -3.14 -11.07 -3.12
CA LEU A 65 -2.63 -11.16 -1.74
C LEU A 65 -1.41 -10.27 -1.51
N LEU A 66 -0.62 -10.03 -2.55
CA LEU A 66 0.54 -9.13 -2.53
C LEU A 66 0.19 -7.66 -2.86
N GLY A 67 -1.10 -7.34 -3.07
CA GLY A 67 -1.57 -5.97 -3.37
C GLY A 67 -1.52 -5.58 -4.85
N TYR A 68 -1.31 -6.52 -5.75
CA TYR A 68 -1.39 -6.30 -7.20
C TYR A 68 -2.81 -6.57 -7.73
N LYS A 69 -3.12 -6.10 -8.93
CA LYS A 69 -4.46 -6.21 -9.54
C LYS A 69 -4.75 -7.63 -10.03
N TYR A 70 -3.82 -8.22 -10.78
CA TYR A 70 -3.92 -9.56 -11.38
C TYR A 70 -2.55 -10.02 -11.91
N SER A 71 -2.44 -11.27 -12.37
CA SER A 71 -1.28 -11.80 -13.07
C SER A 71 -1.38 -11.59 -14.60
N ASN A 72 -0.32 -11.05 -15.19
CA ASN A 72 -0.19 -10.89 -16.64
C ASN A 72 0.23 -12.21 -17.30
N GLN A 73 1.22 -12.87 -16.69
CA GLN A 73 1.88 -14.06 -17.22
C GLN A 73 2.30 -14.94 -16.06
N TYR A 74 2.36 -16.24 -16.31
CA TYR A 74 2.89 -17.22 -15.36
C TYR A 74 3.47 -18.41 -16.12
N THR A 75 4.45 -19.06 -15.50
CA THR A 75 5.10 -20.25 -16.05
C THR A 75 5.07 -21.34 -14.98
N ILE A 76 4.66 -22.54 -15.37
CA ILE A 76 4.68 -23.71 -14.49
C ILE A 76 6.11 -24.24 -14.32
N ALA A 77 6.41 -24.71 -13.11
CA ALA A 77 7.57 -25.53 -12.81
C ALA A 77 7.08 -26.93 -12.46
N TYR A 78 7.43 -27.91 -13.30
CA TYR A 78 6.98 -29.28 -13.13
C TYR A 78 7.79 -30.02 -12.06
N ASN A 79 7.16 -31.00 -11.43
CA ASN A 79 7.80 -32.00 -10.59
C ASN A 79 8.67 -31.43 -9.47
N ILE A 80 8.16 -30.42 -8.77
CA ILE A 80 8.83 -29.77 -7.64
C ILE A 80 8.88 -30.68 -6.41
N GLY A 81 7.96 -31.63 -6.28
CA GLY A 81 7.97 -32.61 -5.19
C GLY A 81 7.29 -32.14 -3.91
N LEU A 82 7.51 -30.88 -3.52
CA LEU A 82 6.91 -30.28 -2.33
C LEU A 82 6.40 -28.87 -2.63
N THR A 83 5.08 -28.69 -2.58
CA THR A 83 4.41 -27.42 -2.80
C THR A 83 3.27 -27.20 -1.81
N HIS A 84 2.82 -25.96 -1.70
CA HIS A 84 1.81 -25.55 -0.73
C HIS A 84 0.63 -24.89 -1.44
N TYR A 85 -0.58 -25.38 -1.16
CA TYR A 85 -1.79 -24.85 -1.76
C TYR A 85 -2.08 -23.44 -1.25
N LEU A 86 -2.46 -22.54 -2.15
CA LEU A 86 -2.79 -21.17 -1.79
C LEU A 86 -4.00 -21.14 -0.83
N GLU A 87 -3.95 -20.28 0.21
CA GLU A 87 -5.04 -20.07 1.18
C GLU A 87 -5.51 -21.35 1.93
N SER A 88 -4.68 -22.38 1.96
CA SER A 88 -4.92 -23.62 2.70
C SER A 88 -3.78 -23.87 3.69
N ARG A 89 -3.90 -24.89 4.54
CA ARG A 89 -2.76 -25.47 5.29
C ARG A 89 -2.24 -26.76 4.65
N ALA A 90 -2.92 -27.23 3.60
CA ALA A 90 -2.56 -28.46 2.91
C ALA A 90 -1.36 -28.25 2.00
N LYS A 91 -0.58 -29.32 1.84
CA LYS A 91 0.59 -29.39 0.97
C LYS A 91 0.40 -30.47 -0.08
N CYS A 92 1.01 -30.31 -1.24
CA CYS A 92 1.20 -31.38 -2.18
C CYS A 92 2.58 -32.00 -1.92
N THR A 93 2.61 -33.32 -1.77
CA THR A 93 3.84 -34.10 -1.68
C THR A 93 3.89 -35.17 -2.78
N GLY A 94 5.05 -35.31 -3.42
CA GLY A 94 5.27 -36.29 -4.49
C GLY A 94 5.63 -35.65 -5.83
N TRP A 95 6.15 -36.47 -6.74
CA TRP A 95 6.70 -36.01 -8.03
C TRP A 95 5.66 -35.33 -8.92
N GLN A 96 4.36 -35.61 -8.74
CA GLN A 96 3.27 -34.98 -9.49
C GLN A 96 3.01 -33.51 -9.09
N CYS A 97 3.62 -33.05 -7.99
CA CYS A 97 3.40 -31.71 -7.45
C CYS A 97 4.14 -30.66 -8.27
N ASN A 98 3.38 -29.72 -8.81
CA ASN A 98 3.87 -28.64 -9.66
C ASN A 98 3.77 -27.32 -8.92
N GLY A 99 4.71 -26.42 -9.19
CA GLY A 99 4.68 -25.06 -8.67
C GLY A 99 4.73 -24.02 -9.78
N PHE A 100 4.88 -22.76 -9.39
CA PHE A 100 5.18 -21.69 -10.34
C PHE A 100 6.69 -21.51 -10.48
N MET A 101 7.18 -21.41 -11.72
CA MET A 101 8.54 -20.94 -12.02
C MET A 101 8.60 -19.42 -11.88
N ASN A 102 7.63 -18.73 -12.50
CA ASN A 102 7.48 -17.28 -12.45
C ASN A 102 6.00 -16.89 -12.43
N ILE A 103 5.67 -15.81 -11.72
CA ILE A 103 4.41 -15.07 -11.85
C ILE A 103 4.74 -13.59 -12.08
N SER A 104 4.20 -13.02 -13.16
CA SER A 104 4.26 -11.58 -13.44
C SER A 104 2.98 -10.91 -12.99
N CYS A 105 3.04 -10.08 -11.96
CA CYS A 105 1.89 -9.33 -11.42
C CYS A 105 1.79 -7.94 -12.05
N VAL A 106 0.56 -7.50 -12.34
CA VAL A 106 0.25 -6.16 -12.85
C VAL A 106 -0.22 -5.28 -11.72
N ASN A 107 0.32 -4.06 -11.66
CA ASN A 107 -0.31 -2.94 -10.98
C ASN A 107 -0.69 -1.85 -11.98
N LEU A 108 -1.74 -1.09 -11.66
CA LEU A 108 -2.16 0.07 -12.44
C LEU A 108 -1.73 1.32 -11.69
N ILE A 109 -0.78 2.05 -12.24
CA ILE A 109 -0.36 3.34 -11.69
C ILE A 109 -1.10 4.43 -12.44
N THR A 110 -1.85 5.23 -11.70
CA THR A 110 -2.49 6.44 -12.23
C THR A 110 -1.48 7.58 -12.24
N HIS A 111 -1.45 8.34 -13.33
CA HIS A 111 -0.65 9.58 -13.42
C HIS A 111 -1.24 10.72 -12.57
N LYS A 112 -2.47 10.54 -12.08
CA LYS A 112 -2.99 11.25 -10.91
C LYS A 112 -2.46 10.57 -9.65
N PRO A 113 -1.41 11.10 -9.00
CA PRO A 113 -1.11 10.68 -7.65
C PRO A 113 -2.38 10.89 -6.82
N PRO A 114 -2.75 9.98 -5.90
CA PRO A 114 -3.73 10.29 -4.87
C PRO A 114 -3.47 11.69 -4.27
N GLN A 115 -4.50 12.37 -3.80
CA GLN A 115 -4.27 13.71 -3.25
C GLN A 115 -3.32 13.61 -2.05
N ALA A 116 -2.39 14.57 -1.95
CA ALA A 116 -1.35 14.61 -0.92
C ALA A 116 -1.87 14.42 0.52
N TYR A 117 -3.13 14.76 0.79
CA TYR A 117 -3.74 14.58 2.09
C TYR A 117 -3.82 13.10 2.53
N TYR A 118 -3.91 12.14 1.60
CA TYR A 118 -4.06 10.71 1.92
C TYR A 118 -2.76 10.07 2.45
N TYR A 119 -1.60 10.66 2.15
CA TYR A 119 -0.29 10.24 2.66
C TYR A 119 0.31 11.21 3.67
N ARG A 120 -0.22 12.42 3.76
CA ARG A 120 0.13 13.35 4.83
C ARG A 120 -0.53 12.95 6.12
N GLU A 121 -1.76 12.42 6.11
CA GLU A 121 -2.53 12.23 7.34
C GLU A 121 -3.03 10.80 7.54
N GLN A 122 -2.79 10.24 8.73
CA GLN A 122 -3.32 8.93 9.11
C GLN A 122 -4.07 9.03 10.44
N LYS A 123 -5.31 8.51 10.47
CA LYS A 123 -6.13 8.42 11.68
C LYS A 123 -5.97 7.04 12.33
N PHE A 124 -5.48 7.03 13.56
CA PHE A 124 -5.41 5.88 14.43
C PHE A 124 -6.62 5.89 15.37
N VAL A 125 -7.53 4.94 15.19
CA VAL A 125 -8.69 4.74 16.07
C VAL A 125 -8.27 3.84 17.22
N ALA A 126 -8.63 4.24 18.44
CA ALA A 126 -8.25 3.55 19.67
C ALA A 126 -6.75 3.15 19.68
N PRO A 127 -5.81 4.12 19.50
CA PRO A 127 -4.39 3.84 19.32
C PRO A 127 -3.82 2.97 20.43
N ARG A 128 -2.92 2.06 20.03
CA ARG A 128 -2.23 1.11 20.90
C ARG A 128 -0.74 1.04 20.60
N VAL A 129 0.04 0.80 21.64
CA VAL A 129 1.47 0.45 21.54
C VAL A 129 1.69 -0.80 22.38
N ASN A 130 2.34 -1.82 21.80
CA ASN A 130 2.58 -3.12 22.45
C ASN A 130 1.31 -3.71 23.08
N HIS A 131 0.19 -3.65 22.34
CA HIS A 131 -1.15 -4.12 22.73
C HIS A 131 -1.90 -3.29 23.81
N TYR A 132 -1.24 -2.33 24.48
CA TYR A 132 -1.88 -1.44 25.46
C TYR A 132 -2.51 -0.21 24.80
N ARG A 133 -3.68 0.22 25.30
CA ARG A 133 -4.28 1.52 24.93
C ARG A 133 -3.35 2.64 25.39
N VAL A 134 -3.06 3.57 24.48
CA VAL A 134 -2.22 4.73 24.79
C VAL A 134 -2.96 5.63 25.76
N ASP A 135 -2.35 5.87 26.92
CA ASP A 135 -2.86 6.79 27.93
C ASP A 135 -2.97 8.21 27.37
N TRP A 136 -3.95 8.98 27.85
CA TRP A 136 -4.09 10.39 27.50
C TRP A 136 -2.87 11.22 27.89
N CYS A 137 -2.17 10.83 28.95
CA CYS A 137 -0.98 11.48 29.47
C CYS A 137 0.31 10.79 29.02
N TYR A 138 1.33 11.59 28.66
CA TYR A 138 2.60 11.07 28.20
C TYR A 138 3.38 10.41 29.35
N LYS A 139 3.24 10.95 30.56
CA LYS A 139 3.69 10.36 31.83
C LYS A 139 2.51 10.29 32.79
N LYS A 140 2.64 9.55 33.90
CA LYS A 140 1.56 9.43 34.90
C LYS A 140 1.04 10.81 35.34
N GLY A 141 -0.17 11.17 34.88
CA GLY A 141 -0.85 12.42 35.21
C GLY A 141 -0.21 13.70 34.66
N ASN A 142 0.80 13.61 33.79
CA ASN A 142 1.57 14.76 33.28
C ASN A 142 1.70 14.72 31.76
N ASP A 143 1.92 15.89 31.15
CA ASP A 143 2.15 16.03 29.70
C ASP A 143 1.01 15.41 28.86
N CYS A 144 -0.24 15.79 29.16
CA CYS A 144 -1.43 15.17 28.61
C CYS A 144 -1.93 15.80 27.31
N GLY A 145 -2.64 14.99 26.50
CA GLY A 145 -3.21 15.42 25.22
C GLY A 145 -2.15 15.56 24.13
N GLU A 146 -1.76 16.79 23.82
CA GLU A 146 -0.92 17.08 22.65
C GLU A 146 0.46 16.41 22.72
N SER A 147 1.15 16.50 23.86
CA SER A 147 2.49 15.90 24.02
C SER A 147 2.45 14.38 23.81
N ALA A 148 1.50 13.69 24.45
CA ALA A 148 1.32 12.25 24.28
C ALA A 148 0.92 11.87 22.85
N ALA A 149 0.03 12.65 22.22
CA ALA A 149 -0.39 12.43 20.83
C ALA A 149 0.78 12.63 19.85
N HIS A 150 1.61 13.66 20.07
CA HIS A 150 2.82 13.91 19.31
C HIS A 150 3.80 12.76 19.41
N SER A 151 4.13 12.32 20.63
CA SER A 151 5.02 11.19 20.84
C SER A 151 4.50 9.90 20.21
N PHE A 152 3.19 9.66 20.26
CA PHE A 152 2.57 8.55 19.53
C PHE A 152 2.83 8.66 18.03
N CYS A 153 2.54 9.81 17.42
CA CYS A 153 2.73 10.02 15.98
C CYS A 153 4.19 9.87 15.55
N SER A 154 5.13 10.43 16.31
CA SER A 154 6.57 10.27 16.06
C SER A 154 6.99 8.80 16.10
N ARG A 155 6.47 8.03 17.07
CA ARG A 155 6.75 6.58 17.17
C ARG A 155 6.13 5.77 16.02
N MET A 156 5.07 6.27 15.39
CA MET A 156 4.47 5.69 14.18
C MET A 156 5.11 6.17 12.88
N GLY A 157 6.15 7.03 12.94
CA GLY A 157 6.87 7.54 11.76
C GLY A 157 6.27 8.78 11.12
N PHE A 158 5.44 9.53 11.85
CA PHE A 158 4.85 10.81 11.42
C PHE A 158 5.56 11.98 12.09
N MET A 159 5.49 13.17 11.47
CA MET A 159 6.12 14.36 12.04
C MET A 159 5.39 14.84 13.29
N ARG A 160 4.05 14.83 13.27
CA ARG A 160 3.28 15.45 14.34
C ARG A 160 1.84 14.95 14.48
N ALA A 161 1.14 15.35 15.54
CA ALA A 161 -0.29 15.14 15.71
C ALA A 161 -1.03 16.36 15.12
N LYS A 162 -2.14 16.11 14.45
CA LYS A 162 -2.99 17.15 13.85
C LYS A 162 -4.30 17.32 14.61
N ASN A 163 -4.91 16.22 15.04
CA ASN A 163 -6.18 16.22 15.76
C ASN A 163 -6.26 14.96 16.62
N PHE A 164 -6.80 15.05 17.83
CA PHE A 164 -6.96 13.93 18.73
C PHE A 164 -8.15 14.17 19.66
N THR A 165 -8.66 13.11 20.28
CA THR A 165 -9.78 13.21 21.22
C THR A 165 -9.62 12.22 22.35
N GLN A 166 -9.94 12.64 23.56
CA GLN A 166 -9.91 11.81 24.75
C GLN A 166 -11.12 10.86 24.80
N GLU A 167 -10.90 9.67 25.29
CA GLU A 167 -11.91 8.71 25.73
C GLU A 167 -11.70 8.48 27.23
N ASN A 168 -12.74 8.72 28.03
CA ASN A 168 -12.70 8.54 29.48
C ASN A 168 -13.17 7.13 29.85
N LYS A 169 -12.78 6.66 31.04
CA LYS A 169 -13.27 5.39 31.64
C LYS A 169 -12.94 4.15 30.80
N VAL A 170 -11.71 4.09 30.25
CA VAL A 170 -11.27 3.02 29.33
C VAL A 170 -10.76 1.77 30.07
N GLY A 171 -10.67 1.82 31.40
CA GLY A 171 -10.36 0.69 32.27
C GLY A 171 -8.88 0.35 32.39
N ALA A 172 -8.12 0.39 31.29
CA ALA A 172 -6.67 0.17 31.33
C ALA A 172 -5.93 0.93 30.22
N THR A 173 -4.85 1.61 30.59
CA THR A 173 -3.99 2.38 29.69
C THR A 173 -2.52 2.31 30.09
N LYS A 174 -1.63 2.61 29.14
CA LYS A 174 -0.19 2.72 29.37
C LYS A 174 0.33 4.06 28.83
N ALA A 175 1.02 4.81 29.68
CA ALA A 175 1.71 6.04 29.31
C ALA A 175 2.94 5.74 28.42
N LEU A 176 3.25 6.64 27.49
CA LEU A 176 4.31 6.40 26.50
C LEU A 176 5.71 6.74 27.00
N GLY A 177 5.83 7.71 27.92
CA GLY A 177 7.10 8.27 28.35
C GLY A 177 7.74 7.53 29.51
N ASP A 178 6.99 7.27 30.57
CA ASP A 178 7.45 6.56 31.78
C ASP A 178 6.92 5.12 31.87
N GLU A 179 6.21 4.67 30.84
CA GLU A 179 5.59 3.34 30.78
C GLU A 179 4.58 3.06 31.92
N ALA A 180 4.11 4.09 32.63
CA ALA A 180 3.20 3.92 33.75
C ALA A 180 1.87 3.31 33.30
N LEU A 181 1.41 2.32 34.05
CA LEU A 181 0.12 1.68 33.85
C LEU A 181 -0.96 2.40 34.67
N CYS A 182 -2.12 2.58 34.08
CA CYS A 182 -3.34 3.01 34.78
C CYS A 182 -4.39 1.90 34.68
N PHE A 183 -5.02 1.58 35.81
CA PHE A 183 -6.13 0.63 35.88
C PHE A 183 -7.31 1.23 36.64
N GLY A 184 -8.51 1.10 36.10
CA GLY A 184 -9.76 1.56 36.71
C GLY A 184 -10.52 2.60 35.87
N PRO A 185 -11.70 3.03 36.34
CA PRO A 185 -12.59 3.94 35.63
C PRO A 185 -12.02 5.37 35.50
N GLN A 186 -11.02 5.74 36.29
CA GLN A 186 -10.33 7.03 36.19
C GLN A 186 -9.38 7.11 34.98
N CYS A 187 -9.06 5.98 34.36
CA CYS A 187 -8.10 5.93 33.26
C CYS A 187 -8.72 6.46 31.96
N SER A 188 -7.96 7.33 31.29
CA SER A 188 -8.35 7.95 30.04
C SER A 188 -7.35 7.59 28.95
N ALA A 189 -7.86 7.31 27.76
CA ALA A 189 -7.07 7.01 26.58
C ALA A 189 -7.38 7.99 25.46
N PHE A 190 -6.67 7.90 24.35
CA PHE A 190 -7.12 8.54 23.11
C PHE A 190 -8.23 7.74 22.43
N LYS A 191 -9.38 8.36 22.14
CA LYS A 191 -10.40 7.80 21.23
C LYS A 191 -9.84 7.67 19.81
N TYR A 192 -9.16 8.70 19.35
CA TYR A 192 -8.40 8.69 18.11
C TYR A 192 -7.24 9.68 18.16
N ILE A 193 -6.24 9.46 17.32
CA ILE A 193 -5.18 10.42 16.99
C ILE A 193 -5.04 10.47 15.46
N VAL A 194 -5.04 11.67 14.88
CA VAL A 194 -4.71 11.93 13.49
C VAL A 194 -3.28 12.45 13.45
N CYS A 195 -2.39 11.68 12.84
CA CYS A 195 -1.00 12.03 12.65
C CYS A 195 -0.77 12.68 11.28
N TYR A 196 0.19 13.59 11.19
CA TYR A 196 0.58 14.33 10.00
C TYR A 196 2.08 14.13 9.68
N ARG A 197 2.41 13.95 8.39
CA ARG A 197 3.76 13.86 7.83
C ARG A 197 4.08 15.02 6.89
#